data_AF-A0A1W1XER4-F1
#
_entry.id   AF-A0A1W1XER4-F1
#
_cell.length_a   1.000
_cell.length_b   1.000
_cell.length_c   1.000
_cell.angle_alpha   90.00
_cell.angle_beta   90.00
_cell.angle_gamma   90.00
#
_symmetry.space_group_name_H-M   'P 1'
#
loop_
_entity.id
_entity.type
_entity.pdbx_description
1 polymer ?
#
loop_
_entity_poly.entity_id
_entity_poly.type
_entity_poly.pdbx_seq_one_letter_code
_entity_poly.pdbx_strand_id
1 'polypeptide(L)'
;MTSVDPLESLAGVIQELRRAVQTLQDGAEQDAEAWEMDRALRHCREAFSRLEDAVRAMDPAIARQAENRRRVWRLLEDLQGGYAACVAQCQAASRRVAGRMAVVRQGKSASAQYQKVARLKGHGSGGA
;
A
#
# COMPACT_ATOMS: atom_id res chain seq x y z
N MET A 1 18.83 -23.90 22.81
CA MET A 1 18.00 -22.77 22.35
C MET A 1 18.92 -21.87 21.54
N THR A 2 18.79 -21.87 20.22
CA THR A 2 19.57 -21.01 19.32
C THR A 2 19.05 -19.59 19.46
N SER A 3 19.81 -18.72 20.15
CA SER A 3 19.55 -17.28 20.16
C SER A 3 19.65 -16.80 18.71
N VAL A 4 18.52 -16.47 18.09
CA VAL A 4 18.52 -15.83 16.77
C VAL A 4 19.23 -14.49 16.92
N ASP A 5 20.24 -14.24 16.10
CA ASP A 5 20.97 -12.99 16.12
C ASP A 5 20.00 -11.83 15.80
N PRO A 6 19.89 -10.80 16.68
CA PRO A 6 18.94 -9.71 16.49
C PRO A 6 19.11 -8.95 15.16
N LEU A 7 20.32 -8.90 14.61
CA LEU A 7 20.60 -8.26 13.33
C LEU A 7 20.16 -9.12 12.15
N GLU A 8 20.31 -10.45 12.25
CA GLU A 8 19.75 -11.38 11.27
C GLU A 8 18.22 -11.34 11.28
N SER A 9 17.61 -11.24 12.46
CA SER A 9 16.16 -11.04 12.59
C SER A 9 15.71 -9.73 11.93
N LEU A 10 16.40 -8.62 12.20
CA LEU A 10 16.12 -7.32 11.58
C LEU A 10 16.27 -7.38 10.04
N ALA A 11 17.36 -7.96 9.56
CA ALA A 11 17.62 -8.10 8.13
C ALA A 11 16.55 -8.96 7.43
N GLY A 12 16.11 -10.05 8.08
CA GLY A 12 15.03 -10.91 7.59
C GLY A 12 13.73 -10.14 7.43
N VAL A 13 13.32 -9.37 8.45
CA VAL A 13 12.09 -8.58 8.39
C VAL A 13 12.15 -7.49 7.31
N ILE A 14 13.31 -6.84 7.13
CA ILE A 14 13.49 -5.84 6.07
C ILE A 14 13.38 -6.48 4.68
N GLN A 15 13.89 -7.71 4.50
CA GLN A 15 13.72 -8.45 3.25
C GLN A 15 12.26 -8.86 3.01
N GLU A 16 11.53 -9.29 4.03
CA GLU A 16 10.08 -9.54 3.94
C GLU A 16 9.33 -8.29 3.50
N LEU A 17 9.64 -7.15 4.10
CA LEU A 17 9.03 -5.86 3.76
C LEU A 17 9.33 -5.46 2.32
N ARG A 18 10.58 -5.59 1.85
CA ARG A 18 10.94 -5.32 0.45
C ARG A 18 10.12 -6.15 -0.52
N ARG A 19 9.97 -7.45 -0.25
CA ARG A 19 9.17 -8.34 -1.10
C ARG A 19 7.70 -7.92 -1.12
N ALA A 20 7.12 -7.62 0.04
CA ALA A 20 5.73 -7.18 0.12
C ALA A 20 5.49 -5.85 -0.62
N VAL A 21 6.43 -4.91 -0.54
CA VAL A 21 6.39 -3.65 -1.29
C VAL A 21 6.54 -3.88 -2.79
N GLN A 22 7.44 -4.77 -3.21
CA GLN A 22 7.57 -5.14 -4.62
C GLN A 22 6.27 -5.75 -5.15
N THR A 23 5.62 -6.65 -4.39
CA THR A 23 4.31 -7.20 -4.76
C THR A 23 3.23 -6.12 -4.88
N LEU A 24 3.25 -5.10 -4.02
CA LEU A 24 2.35 -3.95 -4.15
C LEU A 24 2.62 -3.12 -5.40
N GLN A 25 3.89 -2.96 -5.77
CA GLN A 25 4.28 -2.25 -6.98
C GLN A 25 3.88 -3.02 -8.23
N ASP A 26 4.23 -4.30 -8.32
CA ASP A 26 3.91 -5.16 -9.45
C ASP A 26 2.38 -5.26 -9.63
N GLY A 27 1.66 -5.50 -8.54
CA GLY A 27 0.19 -5.53 -8.56
C GLY A 27 -0.40 -4.18 -8.94
N ALA A 28 0.24 -3.07 -8.58
CA ALA A 28 -0.22 -1.77 -9.01
C ALA A 28 0.01 -1.49 -10.49
N GLU A 29 1.17 -1.85 -11.02
CA GLU A 29 1.50 -1.70 -12.44
C GLU A 29 0.58 -2.57 -13.32
N GLN A 30 0.20 -3.75 -12.82
CA GLN A 30 -0.67 -4.71 -13.51
C GLN A 30 -2.17 -4.47 -13.28
N ASP A 31 -2.53 -3.39 -12.57
CA ASP A 31 -3.91 -3.07 -12.17
C ASP A 31 -4.63 -4.26 -11.49
N ALA A 32 -3.87 -4.98 -10.65
CA ALA A 32 -4.28 -6.15 -9.90
C ALA A 32 -5.55 -5.91 -9.08
N GLU A 33 -6.24 -7.00 -8.75
CA GLU A 33 -7.52 -6.92 -8.08
C GLU A 33 -7.36 -6.32 -6.67
N ALA A 34 -8.41 -5.62 -6.21
CA ALA A 34 -8.37 -4.91 -4.93
C ALA A 34 -8.03 -5.82 -3.74
N TRP A 35 -8.40 -7.11 -3.80
CA TRP A 35 -8.08 -8.09 -2.76
C TRP A 35 -6.59 -8.49 -2.73
N GLU A 36 -5.92 -8.49 -3.89
CA GLU A 36 -4.48 -8.77 -3.98
C GLU A 36 -3.69 -7.61 -3.37
N MET A 37 -4.09 -6.38 -3.70
CA MET A 37 -3.52 -5.18 -3.09
C MET A 37 -3.76 -5.15 -1.57
N ASP A 38 -4.96 -5.48 -1.10
CA ASP A 38 -5.29 -5.55 0.34
C ASP A 38 -4.47 -6.64 1.06
N ARG A 39 -4.25 -7.80 0.43
CA ARG A 39 -3.38 -8.85 0.96
C ARG A 39 -1.94 -8.38 1.09
N ALA A 40 -1.40 -7.74 0.06
CA ALA A 40 -0.02 -7.25 0.08
C ALA A 40 0.16 -6.09 1.09
N LEU A 41 -0.87 -5.25 1.29
CA LEU A 41 -0.88 -4.23 2.36
C LEU A 41 -0.89 -4.86 3.76
N ARG A 42 -1.68 -5.90 3.99
CA ARG A 42 -1.67 -6.65 5.26
C ARG A 42 -0.28 -7.22 5.56
N HIS A 43 0.36 -7.84 4.57
CA HIS A 43 1.72 -8.36 4.72
C HIS A 43 2.74 -7.25 5.04
N CYS A 44 2.62 -6.08 4.40
CA CYS A 44 3.47 -4.93 4.75
C CYS A 44 3.26 -4.50 6.21
N ARG A 45 1.99 -4.42 6.67
CA ARG A 45 1.67 -4.04 8.05
C ARG A 45 2.21 -5.04 9.07
N GLU A 46 2.09 -6.34 8.80
CA GLU A 46 2.66 -7.39 9.65
C GLU A 46 4.18 -7.30 9.71
N ALA A 47 4.85 -7.10 8.56
CA ALA A 47 6.29 -6.91 8.50
C ALA A 47 6.74 -5.67 9.30
N PHE A 48 6.01 -4.55 9.22
CA PHE A 48 6.28 -3.36 10.05
C PHE A 48 6.11 -3.63 11.55
N SER A 49 5.10 -4.40 11.95
CA SER A 49 4.92 -4.77 13.37
C SER A 49 6.11 -5.61 13.87
N ARG A 50 6.52 -6.63 13.10
CA ARG A 50 7.70 -7.46 13.44
C ARG A 50 8.98 -6.64 13.49
N LEU A 51 9.08 -5.62 12.65
CA LEU A 51 10.23 -4.73 12.62
C LEU A 51 10.31 -3.88 13.88
N GLU A 52 9.17 -3.33 14.32
CA GLU A 52 9.08 -2.60 15.57
C GLU A 52 9.49 -3.47 16.75
N ASP A 53 9.02 -4.73 16.78
CA ASP A 53 9.40 -5.71 17.80
C ASP A 53 10.90 -6.04 17.75
N ALA A 54 11.46 -6.26 16.56
CA ALA A 54 12.88 -6.54 16.38
C ALA A 54 13.78 -5.36 16.81
N VAL A 55 13.37 -4.12 16.51
CA VAL A 55 14.08 -2.91 16.95
C VAL A 55 13.98 -2.75 18.46
N ARG A 56 12.81 -3.00 19.07
CA ARG A 56 12.63 -2.94 20.53
C ARG A 56 13.42 -4.01 21.28
N ALA A 57 13.51 -5.20 20.71
CA ALA A 57 14.28 -6.32 21.25
C ALA A 57 15.80 -6.16 21.08
N MET A 58 16.24 -5.18 20.29
CA MET A 58 17.65 -4.95 20.03
C MET A 58 18.37 -4.40 21.27
N ASP A 59 19.35 -5.14 21.76
CA ASP A 59 20.19 -4.69 22.87
C ASP A 59 20.98 -3.43 22.44
N PRO A 60 20.86 -2.30 23.17
CA PRO A 60 21.65 -1.09 22.91
C PRO A 60 23.16 -1.33 22.88
N ALA A 61 23.67 -2.35 23.57
CA ALA A 61 25.08 -2.73 23.55
C ALA A 61 25.52 -3.32 22.20
N ILE A 62 24.65 -4.07 21.52
CA ILE A 62 24.90 -4.59 20.16
C ILE A 62 24.99 -3.43 19.17
N ALA A 63 24.11 -2.44 19.30
CA ALA A 63 24.10 -1.24 18.45
C ALA A 63 25.32 -0.31 18.67
N ARG A 64 26.02 -0.43 19.81
CA ARG A 64 27.22 0.37 20.13
C ARG A 64 28.49 -0.14 19.46
N GLN A 65 28.55 -1.39 19.02
CA GLN A 65 29.68 -1.89 18.25
C GLN A 65 29.72 -1.21 16.87
N ALA A 66 30.89 -0.70 16.47
CA ALA A 66 31.02 0.15 15.27
C ALA A 66 30.62 -0.56 13.96
N GLU A 67 30.82 -1.87 13.88
CA GLU A 67 30.41 -2.69 12.73
C GLU A 67 28.89 -2.90 12.70
N ASN A 68 28.30 -3.30 13.82
CA ASN A 68 26.85 -3.45 13.95
C ASN A 68 26.13 -2.13 13.73
N ARG A 69 26.67 -1.01 14.22
CA ARG A 69 26.12 0.32 13.96
C ARG A 69 26.04 0.63 12.47
N ARG A 70 27.11 0.31 11.71
CA ARG A 70 27.10 0.46 10.24
C ARG A 70 26.09 -0.47 9.57
N ARG A 71 25.93 -1.69 10.08
CA ARG A 71 24.96 -2.67 9.56
C ARG A 71 23.52 -2.21 9.83
N VAL A 72 23.20 -1.79 11.05
CA VAL A 72 21.91 -1.21 11.43
C VAL A 72 21.62 0.03 10.61
N TRP A 73 22.59 0.92 10.41
CA TRP A 73 22.38 2.13 9.59
C TRP A 73 21.99 1.81 8.16
N ARG A 74 22.70 0.88 7.49
CA ARG A 74 22.31 0.42 6.15
C ARG A 74 20.92 -0.20 6.11
N LEU A 75 20.58 -0.99 7.14
CA LEU A 75 19.26 -1.60 7.27
C LEU A 75 18.16 -0.55 7.46
N LEU A 76 18.43 0.54 8.19
CA LEU A 76 17.52 1.68 8.34
C LEU A 76 17.37 2.50 7.06
N GLU A 77 18.45 2.70 6.30
CA GLU A 77 18.39 3.35 4.97
C GLU A 77 17.55 2.53 3.98
N ASP A 78 17.77 1.21 3.93
CA ASP A 78 16.98 0.28 3.12
C ASP A 78 15.50 0.31 3.53
N LEU A 79 15.23 0.34 4.85
CA LEU A 79 13.89 0.45 5.40
C LEU A 79 13.21 1.75 4.98
N GLN A 80 13.91 2.88 5.08
CA GLN A 80 13.39 4.18 4.70
C GLN A 80 13.02 4.23 3.22
N GLY A 81 13.85 3.63 2.36
CA GLY A 81 13.55 3.45 0.94
C GLY A 81 12.28 2.61 0.72
N GLY A 82 12.17 1.47 1.41
CA GLY A 82 10.99 0.60 1.34
C GLY A 82 9.70 1.29 1.83
N TYR A 83 9.79 2.07 2.92
CA TYR A 83 8.66 2.84 3.44
C TYR A 83 8.21 3.92 2.44
N ALA A 84 9.14 4.68 1.87
CA ALA A 84 8.82 5.71 0.88
C ALA A 84 8.12 5.12 -0.36
N ALA A 85 8.61 3.98 -0.85
CA ALA A 85 7.98 3.25 -1.96
C ALA A 85 6.56 2.77 -1.60
N CYS A 86 6.38 2.19 -0.41
CA CYS A 86 5.07 1.76 0.09
C CYS A 86 4.06 2.91 0.16
N VAL A 87 4.47 4.06 0.71
CA VAL A 87 3.61 5.26 0.80
C VAL A 87 3.23 5.77 -0.58
N ALA A 88 4.20 5.88 -1.50
CA ALA A 88 3.93 6.29 -2.88
C ALA A 88 2.91 5.35 -3.54
N GLN A 89 3.03 4.05 -3.29
CA GLN A 89 2.15 3.05 -3.87
C GLN A 89 0.72 3.11 -3.31
N CYS A 90 0.58 3.30 -1.99
CA CYS A 90 -0.71 3.51 -1.34
C CYS A 90 -1.41 4.78 -1.87
N GLN A 91 -0.65 5.86 -2.10
CA GLN A 91 -1.17 7.09 -2.67
C GLN A 91 -1.62 6.88 -4.12
N ALA A 92 -0.84 6.18 -4.94
CA ALA A 92 -1.19 5.87 -6.33
C ALA A 92 -2.46 5.01 -6.41
N ALA A 93 -2.58 3.97 -5.57
CA ALA A 93 -3.80 3.15 -5.46
C ALA A 93 -5.02 4.01 -5.06
N SER A 94 -4.87 4.86 -4.04
CA SER A 94 -5.93 5.76 -3.57
C SER A 94 -6.40 6.73 -4.66
N ARG A 95 -5.47 7.30 -5.44
CA ARG A 95 -5.80 8.17 -6.59
C ARG A 95 -6.59 7.44 -7.67
N ARG A 96 -6.22 6.19 -8.00
CA ARG A 96 -6.97 5.36 -8.96
C ARG A 96 -8.39 5.10 -8.50
N VAL A 97 -8.58 4.73 -7.23
CA VAL A 97 -9.91 4.52 -6.66
C VAL A 97 -10.74 5.82 -6.70
N ALA A 98 -10.16 6.95 -6.32
CA ALA A 98 -10.83 8.25 -6.40
C ALA A 98 -11.24 8.61 -7.85
N GLY A 99 -10.36 8.35 -8.83
CA GLY A 99 -10.66 8.53 -10.25
C GLY A 99 -11.81 7.65 -10.73
N ARG A 100 -11.80 6.36 -10.40
CA ARG A 100 -12.89 5.42 -10.72
C ARG A 100 -14.22 5.87 -10.09
N MET A 101 -14.21 6.33 -8.84
CA MET A 101 -15.41 6.86 -8.18
C MET A 101 -15.94 8.14 -8.83
N ALA A 102 -15.06 9.03 -9.32
CA ALA A 102 -15.45 10.23 -10.05
C ALA A 102 -16.15 9.88 -11.38
N VAL A 103 -15.61 8.91 -12.13
CA VAL A 103 -16.22 8.41 -13.37
C VAL A 103 -17.59 7.78 -13.09
N VAL A 104 -17.72 6.95 -12.05
CA VAL A 104 -19.01 6.35 -11.65
C VAL A 104 -20.02 7.43 -11.25
N ARG A 105 -19.61 8.47 -10.52
CA ARG A 105 -20.48 9.60 -10.17
C ARG A 105 -20.93 10.38 -11.41
N GLN A 106 -20.04 10.65 -12.36
CA GLN A 106 -20.40 11.32 -13.61
C GLN A 106 -21.34 10.46 -14.47
N GLY A 107 -21.11 9.16 -14.58
CA GLY A 107 -21.99 8.24 -15.30
C GLY A 107 -23.40 8.18 -14.70
N LYS A 108 -23.51 8.15 -13.37
CA LYS A 108 -24.81 8.22 -12.66
C LYS A 108 -25.52 9.57 -12.89
N SER A 109 -24.78 10.67 -12.88
CA SER A 109 -25.30 12.01 -13.19
C SER A 109 -25.82 12.11 -14.63
N ALA A 110 -25.04 11.64 -15.60
CA ALA A 110 -25.42 11.64 -17.01
C ALA A 110 -26.66 10.77 -17.25
N SER A 111 -26.71 9.58 -16.65
CA SER A 111 -27.87 8.68 -16.75
C SER A 111 -29.13 9.29 -16.13
N ALA A 112 -29.01 9.99 -14.99
CA ALA A 112 -30.11 10.73 -14.38
C ALA A 112 -30.60 11.90 -15.25
N GLN A 113 -29.69 12.62 -15.93
CA GLN A 113 -30.05 13.66 -16.90
C GLN A 113 -30.78 13.08 -18.11
N TYR A 114 -30.32 11.95 -18.67
CA TYR A 114 -31.01 11.29 -19.78
C TYR A 114 -32.41 10.83 -19.39
N GLN A 115 -32.61 10.27 -18.19
CA GLN A 115 -33.95 9.92 -17.69
C GLN A 115 -34.86 11.14 -17.54
N LYS A 116 -34.33 12.28 -17.10
CA LYS A 116 -35.09 13.53 -16.97
C LYS A 116 -35.53 14.06 -18.34
N VAL A 117 -34.65 14.06 -19.34
CA VAL A 117 -34.97 14.47 -20.72
C VAL A 117 -35.96 13.50 -21.38
N ALA A 118 -35.82 12.18 -21.17
CA ALA A 118 -36.74 11.18 -21.69
C ALA A 118 -38.17 11.35 -21.12
N ARG A 119 -38.30 11.67 -19.82
CA ARG A 119 -39.60 11.97 -19.20
C ARG A 119 -40.25 13.24 -19.77
N LEU A 120 -39.45 14.28 -20.04
CA LEU A 120 -39.96 15.52 -20.64
C LEU A 120 -40.39 15.33 -22.11
N LYS A 121 -39.67 14.51 -22.89
CA LYS A 121 -40.07 14.17 -24.27
C LYS A 121 -41.28 13.22 -24.33
N GLY A 122 -41.44 12.31 -23.38
CA GLY A 122 -42.58 11.40 -23.32
C GLY A 122 -43.91 12.05 -22.93
N HIS A 123 -43.90 13.22 -22.30
CA HIS A 123 -45.12 14.00 -21.98
C HIS A 123 -45.45 15.09 -23.01
N GLY A 124 -44.61 15.30 -24.01
CA GLY A 124 -44.80 16.34 -25.04
C GLY A 124 -45.45 15.87 -26.36
N SER A 125 -45.82 14.59 -26.49
CA SER A 125 -46.38 14.03 -27.73
C SER A 125 -47.85 13.59 -27.62
N GLY A 126 -48.59 14.10 -26.64
CA GLY A 126 -50.01 13.83 -26.47
C GLY A 126 -50.79 15.13 -26.28
N GLY A 127 -51.01 15.88 -27.35
CA GLY A 127 -51.75 17.13 -27.30
C GLY A 127 -51.95 17.73 -28.67
N ALA A 128 -53.00 17.22 -29.34
CA ALA A 128 -53.85 17.82 -30.37
C ALA A 128 -53.20 18.60 -31.54
#